data_AF-A0A7W7GIK7-F1
#
_entry.id   AF-A0A7W7GIK7-F1
#
_cell.length_a   1.000
_cell.length_b   1.000
_cell.length_c   1.000
_cell.angle_alpha   90.00
_cell.angle_beta   90.00
_cell.angle_gamma   90.00
#
_symmetry.space_group_name_H-M   'P 1'
#
loop_
_entity.id
_entity.type
_entity.pdbx_description
1 polymer ?
#
loop_
_entity_poly.entity_id
_entity_poly.type
_entity_poly.pdbx_seq_one_letter_code
_entity_poly.pdbx_strand_id
1 'polypeptide(L)'
;MTAPATVLTHRELWDAWSRLWNGDFAIADTILARSMRVNIPQYGMPDPTTLHDGPSVASWIAAFRSSFDDDARITGELGPFIVGDYAIGRWVFEGTWQGGRPASATVPAGTRVTFRGVDILRFEDGRIAEYWLSDDQLDLYAQLGVLGDAATTSQGADPAAELRERLAQLSADAGRTLLLKQVLDAAAEATENAELRAASGQESFLALGVNSLAAVALGELLGELTGIPLTSTTVFDQPTPRALADHLWTRLTTAADGASVSLTAALERLETAAAELTGDAADGNLRAELVTRLGALLDRLTPVTERATADKPVEETSAEELLAYLDTRLRPLDDAR
;
A
#
# COMPACT_ATOMS: atom_id res chain seq x y z
N MET A 1 8.07 -17.84 -51.81
CA MET A 1 8.15 -18.64 -50.57
C MET A 1 8.58 -17.70 -49.47
N THR A 2 7.63 -17.15 -48.72
CA THR A 2 7.92 -16.32 -47.55
C THR A 2 8.43 -17.26 -46.47
N ALA A 3 9.62 -17.02 -45.92
CA ALA A 3 10.13 -17.80 -44.80
C ALA A 3 9.09 -17.75 -43.66
N PRO A 4 8.85 -18.86 -42.94
CA PRO A 4 7.98 -18.82 -41.77
C PRO A 4 8.55 -17.78 -40.80
N ALA A 5 7.72 -16.82 -40.39
CA ALA A 5 8.12 -15.86 -39.37
C ALA A 5 8.52 -16.63 -38.11
N THR A 6 9.74 -16.41 -37.62
CA THR A 6 10.21 -17.02 -36.39
C THR A 6 9.29 -16.59 -35.25
N VAL A 7 8.59 -17.56 -34.66
CA VAL A 7 7.73 -17.34 -33.50
C VAL A 7 8.63 -17.16 -32.28
N LEU A 8 8.51 -16.03 -31.59
CA LEU A 8 9.27 -15.76 -30.37
C LEU A 8 8.74 -16.61 -29.21
N THR A 9 9.65 -17.13 -28.40
CA THR A 9 9.31 -17.79 -27.14
C THR A 9 8.81 -16.78 -26.10
N HIS A 10 8.07 -17.23 -25.08
CA HIS A 10 7.61 -16.36 -23.98
C HIS A 10 8.77 -15.66 -23.26
N ARG A 11 9.93 -16.32 -23.18
CA ARG A 11 11.16 -15.75 -22.62
C ARG A 11 11.68 -14.60 -23.49
N GLU A 12 11.83 -14.84 -24.79
CA GLU A 12 12.29 -13.81 -25.74
C GLU A 12 11.32 -12.62 -25.81
N LEU A 13 10.01 -12.87 -25.69
CA LEU A 13 9.00 -11.81 -25.62
C LEU A 13 9.13 -10.98 -24.35
N TRP A 14 9.34 -11.61 -23.19
CA TRP A 14 9.61 -10.89 -21.95
C TRP A 14 10.89 -10.05 -22.04
N ASP A 15 11.97 -10.63 -22.54
CA ASP A 15 13.24 -9.90 -22.67
C ASP A 15 13.10 -8.74 -23.66
N ALA A 16 12.34 -8.92 -24.74
CA ALA A 16 12.02 -7.85 -25.66
C ALA A 16 11.10 -6.79 -25.06
N TRP A 17 10.15 -7.15 -24.20
CA TRP A 17 9.33 -6.21 -23.43
C TRP A 17 10.20 -5.31 -22.54
N SER A 18 11.17 -5.90 -21.83
CA SER A 18 12.15 -5.13 -21.06
C SER A 18 12.99 -4.20 -21.93
N ARG A 19 13.41 -4.62 -23.13
CA ARG A 19 14.12 -3.75 -24.08
C ARG A 19 13.25 -2.59 -24.58
N LEU A 20 11.96 -2.82 -24.83
CA LEU A 20 11.01 -1.78 -25.23
C LEU A 20 10.91 -0.70 -24.15
N TRP A 21 10.75 -1.11 -22.89
CA TRP A 21 10.75 -0.21 -21.73
C TRP A 21 12.09 0.49 -21.47
N ASN A 22 13.19 -0.05 -22.01
CA ASN A 22 14.52 0.53 -21.95
C ASN A 22 14.89 1.30 -23.24
N GLY A 23 13.93 1.62 -24.10
CA GLY A 23 14.09 2.57 -25.21
C GLY A 23 14.20 1.96 -26.61
N ASP A 24 14.15 0.64 -26.76
CA ASP A 24 14.12 0.00 -28.08
C ASP A 24 12.69 0.03 -28.65
N PHE A 25 12.17 1.21 -28.98
CA PHE A 25 10.79 1.41 -29.43
C PHE A 25 10.47 0.74 -30.78
N ALA A 26 11.50 0.47 -31.59
CA ALA A 26 11.35 -0.09 -32.93
C ALA A 26 10.79 -1.53 -32.92
N ILE A 27 10.94 -2.26 -31.80
CA ILE A 27 10.47 -3.65 -31.70
C ILE A 27 8.98 -3.78 -31.39
N ALA A 28 8.28 -2.68 -31.06
CA ALA A 28 6.92 -2.73 -30.54
C ALA A 28 5.93 -3.43 -31.47
N ASP A 29 5.92 -3.11 -32.78
CA ASP A 29 5.03 -3.77 -33.75
C ASP A 29 5.40 -5.24 -34.01
N THR A 30 6.60 -5.66 -33.61
CA THR A 30 7.05 -7.06 -33.73
C THR A 30 6.59 -7.90 -32.54
N ILE A 31 6.64 -7.34 -31.33
CA ILE A 31 6.39 -8.11 -30.10
C ILE A 31 4.97 -7.98 -29.55
N LEU A 32 4.25 -6.91 -29.90
CA LEU A 32 2.89 -6.66 -29.42
C LEU A 32 1.85 -7.14 -30.45
N ALA A 33 0.72 -7.64 -29.95
CA ALA A 33 -0.44 -7.95 -30.78
C ALA A 33 -1.12 -6.65 -31.26
N ARG A 34 -1.74 -6.69 -32.45
CA ARG A 34 -2.51 -5.55 -33.00
C ARG A 34 -3.84 -5.29 -32.29
N SER A 35 -4.26 -6.21 -31.44
CA SER A 35 -5.48 -6.14 -30.63
C SER A 35 -5.14 -6.35 -29.15
N MET A 36 -3.99 -5.82 -28.73
CA MET A 36 -3.51 -5.96 -27.37
C MET A 36 -4.49 -5.29 -26.40
N ARG A 37 -4.68 -5.89 -25.24
CA ARG A 37 -5.40 -5.25 -24.12
C ARG A 37 -4.40 -4.78 -23.07
N VAL A 38 -4.59 -3.56 -22.59
CA VAL A 38 -3.76 -2.96 -21.55
C VAL A 38 -4.61 -2.68 -20.32
N ASN A 39 -4.16 -3.13 -19.17
CA ASN A 39 -4.82 -3.01 -17.89
C ASN A 39 -3.88 -2.30 -16.92
N ILE A 40 -4.02 -0.97 -16.81
CA ILE A 40 -3.13 -0.12 -16.01
C ILE A 40 -3.95 0.64 -14.97
N PRO A 41 -3.33 1.14 -13.88
CA PRO A 41 -4.00 1.98 -12.89
C PRO A 41 -4.61 3.23 -13.56
N GLN A 42 -5.67 3.80 -12.98
CA GLN A 42 -6.35 4.96 -13.59
C GLN A 42 -5.60 6.28 -13.34
N TYR A 43 -5.03 6.46 -12.15
CA TYR A 43 -4.49 7.75 -11.74
C TYR A 43 -3.14 8.02 -12.41
N GLY A 44 -3.01 9.17 -13.09
CA GLY A 44 -1.75 9.59 -13.71
C GLY A 44 -1.34 8.80 -14.96
N MET A 45 -2.19 7.91 -15.45
CA MET A 45 -1.96 7.05 -16.62
C MET A 45 -2.87 7.44 -17.79
N PRO A 46 -2.52 7.09 -19.04
CA PRO A 46 -3.41 7.30 -20.19
C PRO A 46 -4.66 6.40 -20.11
N ASP A 47 -5.68 6.73 -20.89
CA ASP A 47 -6.82 5.83 -21.08
C ASP A 47 -6.34 4.50 -21.71
N PRO A 48 -6.49 3.35 -21.02
CA PRO A 48 -6.01 2.07 -21.50
C PRO A 48 -6.59 1.66 -22.86
N THR A 49 -7.79 2.13 -23.22
CA THR A 49 -8.42 1.81 -24.51
C THR A 49 -7.68 2.43 -25.70
N THR A 50 -6.87 3.46 -25.44
CA THR A 50 -6.01 4.09 -26.45
C THR A 50 -4.72 3.33 -26.72
N LEU A 51 -4.39 2.34 -25.88
CA LEU A 51 -3.18 1.52 -25.95
C LEU A 51 -3.52 0.12 -26.47
N HIS A 52 -3.76 0.00 -27.77
CA HIS A 52 -4.27 -1.24 -28.39
C HIS A 52 -3.29 -1.90 -29.37
N ASP A 53 -2.16 -1.27 -29.65
CA ASP A 53 -1.16 -1.76 -30.61
C ASP A 53 0.27 -1.36 -30.26
N GLY A 54 1.23 -1.87 -31.04
CA GLY A 54 2.65 -1.58 -30.88
C GLY A 54 2.98 -0.08 -30.85
N PRO A 55 2.59 0.69 -31.88
CA PRO A 55 2.85 2.13 -31.95
C PRO A 55 2.28 2.96 -30.79
N SER A 56 1.05 2.69 -30.35
CA SER A 56 0.43 3.40 -29.23
C SER A 56 1.16 3.14 -27.90
N VAL A 57 1.51 1.88 -27.61
CA VAL A 57 2.27 1.50 -26.42
C VAL A 57 3.69 2.08 -26.46
N ALA A 58 4.38 2.00 -27.58
CA ALA A 58 5.72 2.59 -27.74
C ALA A 58 5.71 4.11 -27.52
N SER A 59 4.70 4.81 -28.04
CA SER A 59 4.54 6.26 -27.86
C SER A 59 4.32 6.63 -26.40
N TRP A 60 3.52 5.85 -25.67
CA TRP A 60 3.32 6.05 -24.23
C TRP A 60 4.60 5.84 -23.43
N ILE A 61 5.32 4.74 -23.66
CA ILE A 61 6.60 4.45 -22.99
C ILE A 61 7.62 5.56 -23.31
N ALA A 62 7.72 5.99 -24.57
CA ALA A 62 8.61 7.07 -24.97
C ALA A 62 8.28 8.39 -24.27
N ALA A 63 6.99 8.74 -24.16
CA ALA A 63 6.54 9.95 -23.48
C ALA A 63 6.79 9.91 -21.96
N PHE A 64 6.70 8.74 -21.33
CA PHE A 64 7.09 8.56 -19.93
C PHE A 64 8.60 8.77 -19.77
N ARG A 65 9.40 8.06 -20.58
CA ARG A 65 10.87 8.07 -20.52
C ARG A 65 11.47 9.45 -20.81
N SER A 66 10.82 10.28 -21.65
CA SER A 66 11.33 11.61 -21.99
C SER A 66 11.45 12.58 -20.82
N SER A 67 10.87 12.24 -19.66
CA SER A 67 11.00 13.06 -18.44
C SER A 67 12.23 12.71 -17.59
N PHE A 68 13.02 11.73 -18.02
CA PHE A 68 14.21 11.24 -17.33
C PHE A 68 15.45 11.29 -18.23
N ASP A 69 16.63 11.06 -17.64
CA ASP A 69 17.90 10.95 -18.35
C ASP A 69 17.99 9.72 -19.25
N ASP A 70 18.96 9.74 -20.18
CA ASP A 70 19.21 8.64 -21.11
C ASP A 70 19.64 7.34 -20.39
N ASP A 71 20.23 7.47 -19.20
CA ASP A 71 20.64 6.36 -18.34
C ASP A 71 19.48 5.72 -17.56
N ALA A 72 18.27 6.29 -17.63
CA ALA A 72 17.09 5.77 -16.95
C ALA A 72 16.74 4.35 -17.43
N ARG A 73 16.59 3.41 -16.50
CA ARG A 73 16.39 2.00 -16.83
C ARG A 73 15.43 1.29 -15.91
N ILE A 74 14.75 0.30 -16.47
CA ILE A 74 13.97 -0.70 -15.75
C ILE A 74 14.79 -1.99 -15.71
N THR A 75 14.98 -2.54 -14.51
CA THR A 75 15.68 -3.80 -14.26
C THR A 75 14.80 -4.75 -13.46
N GLY A 76 14.80 -6.04 -13.81
CA GLY A 76 14.07 -7.05 -13.06
C GLY A 76 14.67 -7.26 -11.66
N GLU A 77 13.85 -7.14 -10.61
CA GLU A 77 14.21 -7.51 -9.24
C GLU A 77 13.83 -8.97 -8.94
N LEU A 78 12.72 -9.45 -9.50
CA LEU A 78 12.21 -10.79 -9.26
C LEU A 78 11.52 -11.36 -10.52
N GLY A 79 11.86 -12.59 -10.87
CA GLY A 79 11.33 -13.28 -12.04
C GLY A 79 12.06 -12.91 -13.36
N PRO A 80 11.40 -13.07 -14.52
CA PRO A 80 9.99 -13.43 -14.63
C PRO A 80 9.76 -14.92 -14.41
N PHE A 81 8.64 -15.20 -13.77
CA PHE A 81 8.07 -16.53 -13.66
C PHE A 81 7.13 -16.73 -14.84
N ILE A 82 7.38 -17.77 -15.64
CA ILE A 82 6.53 -18.12 -16.79
C ILE A 82 5.71 -19.34 -16.43
N VAL A 83 4.39 -19.23 -16.54
CA VAL A 83 3.43 -20.30 -16.25
C VAL A 83 2.40 -20.33 -17.37
N GLY A 84 2.46 -21.39 -18.19
CA GLY A 84 1.64 -21.49 -19.40
C GLY A 84 1.87 -20.29 -20.33
N ASP A 85 0.79 -19.61 -20.68
CA ASP A 85 0.78 -18.44 -21.56
C ASP A 85 0.97 -17.12 -20.82
N TYR A 86 1.38 -17.15 -19.55
CA TYR A 86 1.58 -15.96 -18.73
C TYR A 86 3.03 -15.82 -18.27
N ALA A 87 3.47 -14.57 -18.12
CA ALA A 87 4.67 -14.20 -17.38
C ALA A 87 4.32 -13.15 -16.33
N ILE A 88 4.98 -13.23 -15.17
CA ILE A 88 4.93 -12.19 -14.14
C ILE A 88 6.33 -11.90 -13.65
N GLY A 89 6.65 -10.63 -13.44
CA GLY A 89 7.94 -10.23 -12.89
C GLY A 89 7.86 -8.87 -12.20
N ARG A 90 8.66 -8.71 -11.14
CA ARG A 90 8.85 -7.44 -10.46
C ARG A 90 10.07 -6.74 -11.04
N TRP A 91 9.97 -5.43 -11.18
CA TRP A 91 11.05 -4.59 -11.67
C TRP A 91 11.22 -3.35 -10.80
N VAL A 92 12.39 -2.73 -10.93
CA VAL A 92 12.72 -1.43 -10.38
C VAL A 92 13.11 -0.50 -11.52
N PHE A 93 12.54 0.70 -11.51
CA PHE A 93 12.98 1.82 -12.32
C PHE A 93 13.98 2.65 -11.52
N GLU A 94 15.06 3.05 -12.19
CA GLU A 94 15.99 4.06 -11.70
C GLU A 94 16.23 5.09 -12.80
N GLY A 95 16.17 6.38 -12.47
CA GLY A 95 16.45 7.45 -13.41
C GLY A 95 16.62 8.80 -12.73
N THR A 96 17.06 9.79 -13.50
CA THR A 96 17.22 11.16 -13.03
C THR A 96 16.19 12.05 -13.72
N TRP A 97 15.34 12.70 -12.94
CA TRP A 97 14.32 13.63 -13.41
C TRP A 97 14.93 14.79 -14.19
N GLN A 98 14.45 15.04 -15.40
CA GLN A 98 14.87 16.15 -16.27
C GLN A 98 13.81 17.25 -16.42
N GLY A 99 12.63 17.07 -15.83
CA GLY A 99 11.47 17.91 -16.07
C GLY A 99 10.56 17.32 -17.15
N GLY A 100 9.42 17.97 -17.39
CA GLY A 100 8.43 17.48 -18.35
C GLY A 100 7.12 17.12 -17.66
N ARG A 101 6.74 15.84 -17.71
CA ARG A 101 5.46 15.37 -17.16
C ARG A 101 5.69 14.51 -15.91
N PRO A 102 4.95 14.74 -14.81
CA PRO A 102 3.85 15.69 -14.69
C PRO A 102 4.34 17.14 -14.50
N ALA A 103 3.60 18.10 -15.07
CA ALA A 103 3.93 19.53 -14.98
C ALA A 103 3.79 20.09 -13.54
N SER A 104 3.14 19.34 -12.66
CA SER A 104 2.99 19.65 -11.24
C SER A 104 4.18 19.25 -10.38
N ALA A 105 5.22 18.63 -10.96
CA ALA A 105 6.45 18.32 -10.22
C ALA A 105 7.10 19.61 -9.71
N THR A 106 7.47 19.62 -8.42
CA THR A 106 8.04 20.79 -7.75
C THR A 106 9.55 20.65 -7.51
N VAL A 107 10.10 19.44 -7.64
CA VAL A 107 11.52 19.17 -7.49
C VAL A 107 12.35 19.67 -8.70
N PRO A 108 13.61 20.09 -8.50
CA PRO A 108 14.47 20.52 -9.59
C PRO A 108 14.87 19.36 -10.51
N ALA A 109 15.17 19.67 -11.76
CA ALA A 109 15.86 18.74 -12.67
C ALA A 109 17.21 18.29 -12.05
N GLY A 110 17.61 17.05 -12.29
CA GLY A 110 18.73 16.39 -11.63
C GLY A 110 18.34 15.55 -10.40
N THR A 111 17.07 15.55 -10.00
CA THR A 111 16.57 14.73 -8.88
C THR A 111 16.55 13.26 -9.25
N ARG A 112 17.25 12.41 -8.50
CA ARG A 112 17.24 10.96 -8.73
C ARG A 112 15.97 10.35 -8.14
N VAL A 113 15.33 9.47 -8.90
CA VAL A 113 14.11 8.77 -8.48
C VAL A 113 14.27 7.25 -8.62
N THR A 114 13.54 6.53 -7.77
CA THR A 114 13.41 5.08 -7.88
C THR A 114 12.00 4.65 -7.50
N PHE A 115 11.40 3.76 -8.26
CA PHE A 115 10.11 3.16 -7.93
C PHE A 115 10.05 1.75 -8.51
N ARG A 116 9.14 0.91 -8.01
CA ARG A 116 8.98 -0.46 -8.49
C ARG A 116 7.64 -0.67 -9.13
N GLY A 117 7.54 -1.78 -9.84
CA GLY A 117 6.27 -2.31 -10.30
C GLY A 117 6.34 -3.79 -10.59
N VAL A 118 5.19 -4.31 -10.98
CA VAL A 118 4.99 -5.68 -11.42
C VAL A 118 4.31 -5.63 -12.77
N ASP A 119 4.91 -6.34 -13.72
CA ASP A 119 4.31 -6.59 -15.02
C ASP A 119 3.77 -8.02 -15.05
N ILE A 120 2.54 -8.14 -15.55
CA ILE A 120 1.96 -9.42 -15.94
C ILE A 120 1.69 -9.35 -17.44
N LEU A 121 2.19 -10.34 -18.19
CA LEU A 121 2.00 -10.44 -19.62
C LEU A 121 1.26 -11.74 -19.95
N ARG A 122 0.30 -11.66 -20.86
CA ARG A 122 -0.26 -12.83 -21.54
C ARG A 122 0.26 -12.90 -22.96
N PHE A 123 0.68 -14.09 -23.38
CA PHE A 123 1.18 -14.36 -24.71
C PHE A 123 0.12 -15.06 -25.56
N GLU A 124 0.14 -14.79 -26.87
CA GLU A 124 -0.71 -15.41 -27.87
C GLU A 124 -0.01 -15.31 -29.23
N ASP A 125 0.04 -16.39 -29.99
CA ASP A 125 0.62 -16.43 -31.34
C ASP A 125 2.04 -15.81 -31.45
N GLY A 126 2.88 -16.04 -30.44
CA GLY A 126 4.24 -15.51 -30.39
C GLY A 126 4.32 -13.99 -30.21
N ARG A 127 3.28 -13.38 -29.61
CA ARG A 127 3.19 -11.96 -29.29
C ARG A 127 2.63 -11.75 -27.89
N ILE A 128 2.84 -10.56 -27.35
CA ILE A 128 2.19 -10.11 -26.12
C ILE A 128 0.80 -9.61 -26.50
N ALA A 129 -0.23 -10.30 -26.00
CA ALA A 129 -1.62 -10.01 -26.32
C ALA A 129 -2.33 -9.27 -25.19
N GLU A 130 -1.79 -9.32 -23.98
CA GLU A 130 -2.35 -8.59 -22.85
C GLU A 130 -1.28 -8.20 -21.83
N TYR A 131 -1.45 -7.04 -21.23
CA TYR A 131 -0.55 -6.48 -20.23
C TYR A 131 -1.35 -5.96 -19.03
N TRP A 132 -0.89 -6.32 -17.84
CA TRP A 132 -1.32 -5.70 -16.59
C TRP A 132 -0.12 -5.07 -15.90
N LEU A 133 -0.31 -3.84 -15.43
CA LEU A 133 0.66 -3.07 -14.66
C LEU A 133 0.12 -2.82 -13.25
N SER A 134 0.96 -3.04 -12.26
CA SER A 134 0.81 -2.47 -10.92
C SER A 134 2.14 -1.89 -10.48
N ASP A 135 2.21 -0.58 -10.25
CA ASP A 135 3.43 0.10 -9.85
C ASP A 135 3.24 1.05 -8.67
N ASP A 136 4.37 1.47 -8.10
CA ASP A 136 4.46 2.42 -7.01
C ASP A 136 4.43 3.87 -7.58
N GLN A 137 3.54 4.17 -8.54
CA GLN A 137 3.49 5.48 -9.20
C GLN A 137 3.25 6.64 -8.23
N LEU A 138 2.52 6.39 -7.14
CA LEU A 138 2.31 7.39 -6.09
C LEU A 138 3.63 7.74 -5.37
N ASP A 139 4.51 6.76 -5.18
CA ASP A 139 5.84 6.98 -4.61
C ASP A 139 6.73 7.80 -5.55
N LEU A 140 6.60 7.60 -6.87
CA LEU A 140 7.25 8.47 -7.86
C LEU A 140 6.72 9.91 -7.73
N TYR A 141 5.41 10.10 -7.59
CA TYR A 141 4.82 11.44 -7.49
C TYR A 141 5.17 12.15 -6.19
N ALA A 142 5.31 11.39 -5.09
CA ALA A 142 5.85 11.88 -3.83
C ALA A 142 7.32 12.34 -3.99
N GLN A 143 8.17 11.54 -4.64
CA GLN A 143 9.57 11.90 -4.94
C GLN A 143 9.69 13.13 -5.84
N LEU A 144 8.70 13.37 -6.71
CA LEU A 144 8.64 14.55 -7.58
C LEU A 144 7.99 15.78 -6.91
N GLY A 145 7.55 15.65 -5.66
CA GLY A 145 6.87 16.71 -4.91
C GLY A 145 5.55 17.16 -5.56
N VAL A 146 4.90 16.27 -6.31
CA VAL A 146 3.60 16.50 -6.97
C VAL A 146 2.48 16.41 -5.94
N LEU A 147 2.59 15.43 -5.05
CA LEU A 147 1.83 15.41 -3.82
C LEU A 147 2.53 16.45 -2.94
N GLY A 148 1.81 17.51 -2.51
CA GLY A 148 2.39 18.57 -1.68
C GLY A 148 2.96 18.03 -0.35
N ASP A 149 3.19 18.89 0.64
CA ASP A 149 3.72 18.53 1.98
C ASP A 149 2.87 17.51 2.79
N ALA A 150 2.04 16.70 2.14
CA ALA A 150 1.54 15.40 2.62
C ALA A 150 2.59 14.26 2.51
N ALA A 151 3.68 14.41 1.76
CA ALA A 151 4.69 13.35 1.57
C ALA A 151 5.90 13.42 2.54
N THR A 152 6.09 14.53 3.25
CA THR A 152 7.19 14.70 4.23
C THR A 152 6.85 14.16 5.63
N THR A 153 5.69 13.51 5.79
CA THR A 153 5.33 12.70 6.97
C THR A 153 5.19 11.22 6.58
N SER A 154 6.29 10.62 6.12
CA SER A 154 6.47 9.16 6.18
C SER A 154 7.72 8.80 7.00
N GLN A 155 7.85 9.41 8.17
CA GLN A 155 8.06 8.58 9.35
C GLN A 155 6.68 8.05 9.73
N GLY A 156 6.54 6.72 9.74
CA GLY A 156 5.26 6.05 9.93
C GLY A 156 4.53 6.51 11.18
N ALA A 157 3.47 7.28 10.98
CA ALA A 157 2.43 7.42 11.96
C ALA A 157 1.09 7.33 11.21
N ASP A 158 0.43 6.20 11.42
CA ASP A 158 -0.99 6.03 11.16
C ASP A 158 -1.73 7.30 11.66
N PRO A 159 -2.51 8.03 10.84
CA PRO A 159 -3.22 9.25 11.27
C PRO A 159 -4.07 9.02 12.52
N ALA A 160 -4.63 7.82 12.65
CA ALA A 160 -5.33 7.42 13.85
C ALA A 160 -4.38 7.23 15.04
N ALA A 161 -3.14 6.77 14.82
CA ALA A 161 -2.10 6.69 15.83
C ALA A 161 -1.60 8.07 16.28
N GLU A 162 -1.39 9.01 15.35
CA GLU A 162 -1.06 10.40 15.70
C GLU A 162 -2.19 11.05 16.49
N LEU A 163 -3.44 10.86 16.05
CA LEU A 163 -4.61 11.36 16.79
C LEU A 163 -4.66 10.74 18.19
N ARG A 164 -4.47 9.43 18.31
CA ARG A 164 -4.46 8.74 19.62
C ARG A 164 -3.35 9.24 20.53
N GLU A 165 -2.14 9.42 20.01
CA GLU A 165 -1.01 9.97 20.77
C GLU A 165 -1.30 11.40 21.26
N ARG A 166 -1.84 12.25 20.38
CA ARG A 166 -2.24 13.62 20.76
C ARG A 166 -3.36 13.63 21.79
N LEU A 167 -4.37 12.76 21.65
CA LEU A 167 -5.46 12.66 22.62
C LEU A 167 -4.98 12.15 23.98
N ALA A 168 -4.00 11.25 24.03
CA ALA A 168 -3.41 10.73 25.27
C ALA A 168 -2.67 11.81 26.09
N GLN A 169 -2.20 12.88 25.44
CA GLN A 169 -1.53 14.01 26.08
C GLN A 169 -2.50 15.12 26.54
N LEU A 170 -3.78 15.03 26.18
CA LEU A 170 -4.78 16.06 26.46
C LEU A 170 -5.68 15.68 27.64
N SER A 171 -6.18 16.68 28.35
CA SER A 171 -7.27 16.48 29.29
C SER A 171 -8.54 16.06 28.56
N ALA A 172 -9.48 15.42 29.25
CA ALA A 172 -10.71 14.94 28.63
C ALA A 172 -11.53 16.06 27.95
N ASP A 173 -11.53 17.26 28.51
CA ASP A 173 -12.23 18.41 27.92
C ASP A 173 -11.50 18.97 26.69
N ALA A 174 -10.17 19.01 26.71
CA ALA A 174 -9.35 19.44 25.59
C ALA A 174 -9.41 18.43 24.43
N GLY A 175 -9.41 17.12 24.73
CA GLY A 175 -9.55 16.05 23.76
C GLY A 175 -10.92 16.04 23.08
N ARG A 176 -12.01 16.21 23.83
CA ARG A 176 -13.36 16.37 23.26
C ARG A 176 -13.48 17.62 22.38
N THR A 177 -12.85 18.72 22.78
CA THR A 177 -12.83 19.95 21.98
C THR A 177 -12.10 19.74 20.66
N LEU A 178 -10.97 19.02 20.70
CA LEU A 178 -10.24 18.65 19.49
C LEU A 178 -11.08 17.76 18.57
N LEU A 179 -11.71 16.71 19.12
CA LEU A 179 -12.58 15.81 18.35
C LEU A 179 -13.79 16.53 17.77
N LEU A 180 -14.40 17.45 18.52
CA LEU A 180 -15.49 18.29 18.02
C LEU A 180 -15.06 19.10 16.81
N LYS A 181 -13.87 19.70 16.86
CA LYS A 181 -13.31 20.42 15.71
C LYS A 181 -13.14 19.49 14.51
N GLN A 182 -12.58 18.29 14.70
CA GLN A 182 -12.39 17.32 13.61
C GLN A 182 -13.72 16.86 13.00
N VAL A 183 -14.76 16.65 13.83
CA VAL A 183 -16.10 16.31 13.37
C VAL A 183 -16.70 17.44 12.54
N LEU A 184 -16.53 18.70 12.95
CA LEU A 184 -17.01 19.86 12.20
C LEU A 184 -16.24 20.09 10.90
N ASP A 185 -14.92 19.86 10.90
CA ASP A 185 -14.08 19.95 9.71
C ASP A 185 -14.47 18.87 8.68
N ALA A 186 -14.67 17.62 9.12
CA ALA A 186 -15.14 16.53 8.26
C ALA A 186 -16.58 16.74 7.76
N ALA A 187 -17.47 17.32 8.59
CA ALA A 187 -18.82 17.65 8.17
C ALA A 187 -18.85 18.78 7.12
N ALA A 188 -17.97 19.78 7.28
CA ALA A 188 -17.80 20.85 6.30
C ALA A 188 -17.31 20.32 4.94
N GLU A 189 -16.43 19.32 4.96
CA GLU A 189 -15.95 18.65 3.76
C GLU A 189 -17.04 17.79 3.10
N ALA A 190 -17.70 16.92 3.87
CA ALA A 190 -18.75 16.04 3.38
C ALA A 190 -19.98 16.77 2.79
N THR A 191 -20.19 18.04 3.17
CA THR A 191 -21.30 18.88 2.70
C THR A 191 -20.86 19.99 1.74
N GLU A 192 -19.55 20.10 1.46
CA GLU A 192 -18.95 21.23 0.74
C GLU A 192 -19.34 22.60 1.33
N ASN A 193 -19.60 22.66 2.64
CA ASN A 193 -20.03 23.85 3.37
C ASN A 193 -18.99 24.26 4.43
N ALA A 194 -18.11 25.19 4.05
CA ALA A 194 -17.04 25.66 4.93
C ALA A 194 -17.54 26.38 6.20
N GLU A 195 -18.78 26.89 6.23
CA GLU A 195 -19.34 27.61 7.39
C GLU A 195 -19.51 26.69 8.61
N LEU A 196 -19.65 25.37 8.38
CA LEU A 196 -19.80 24.39 9.46
C LEU A 196 -18.59 24.33 10.39
N ARG A 197 -17.40 24.72 9.93
CA ARG A 197 -16.18 24.77 10.76
C ARG A 197 -16.29 25.75 11.94
N ALA A 198 -17.19 26.73 11.84
CA ALA A 198 -17.45 27.71 12.88
C ALA A 198 -18.69 27.39 13.74
N ALA A 199 -19.38 26.27 13.47
CA ALA A 199 -20.59 25.91 14.20
C ALA A 199 -20.32 25.53 15.66
N SER A 200 -21.32 25.70 16.52
CA SER A 200 -21.21 25.37 17.95
C SER A 200 -21.16 23.86 18.23
N GLY A 201 -21.69 23.08 17.28
CA GLY A 201 -21.82 21.63 17.35
C GLY A 201 -22.99 21.14 18.18
N GLN A 202 -23.89 22.03 18.59
CA GLN A 202 -25.13 21.69 19.31
C GLN A 202 -26.30 21.43 18.36
N GLU A 203 -26.23 22.03 17.17
CA GLU A 203 -27.20 21.82 16.11
C GLU A 203 -27.13 20.37 15.60
N SER A 204 -28.28 19.81 15.23
CA SER A 204 -28.31 18.49 14.62
C SER A 204 -27.62 18.49 13.27
N PHE A 205 -26.99 17.37 12.90
CA PHE A 205 -26.40 17.17 11.58
C PHE A 205 -27.38 17.48 10.44
N LEU A 206 -28.66 17.12 10.59
CA LEU A 206 -29.71 17.46 9.61
C LEU A 206 -29.91 18.98 9.45
N ALA A 207 -29.95 19.73 10.56
CA ALA A 207 -30.06 21.18 10.55
C ALA A 207 -28.83 21.87 9.94
N LEU A 208 -27.67 21.21 10.03
CA LEU A 208 -26.41 21.64 9.42
C LEU A 208 -26.26 21.21 7.95
N GLY A 209 -27.26 20.53 7.37
CA GLY A 209 -27.25 20.12 5.96
C GLY A 209 -26.58 18.77 5.68
N VAL A 210 -26.20 18.01 6.70
CA VAL A 210 -25.68 16.64 6.54
C VAL A 210 -26.86 15.70 6.25
N ASN A 211 -27.04 15.39 4.97
CA ASN A 211 -28.03 14.43 4.48
C ASN A 211 -27.49 12.98 4.53
N SER A 212 -28.27 12.00 4.07
CA SER A 212 -27.88 10.58 4.10
C SER A 212 -26.59 10.25 3.34
N LEU A 213 -26.28 10.96 2.26
CA LEU A 213 -25.04 10.75 1.49
C LEU A 213 -23.85 11.43 2.19
N ALA A 214 -24.04 12.66 2.65
CA ALA A 214 -23.04 13.37 3.45
C ALA A 214 -22.72 12.66 4.77
N ALA A 215 -23.69 11.96 5.37
CA ALA A 215 -23.49 11.15 6.57
C ALA A 215 -22.60 9.93 6.31
N VAL A 216 -22.67 9.33 5.12
CA VAL A 216 -21.76 8.23 4.72
C VAL A 216 -20.35 8.78 4.54
N ALA A 217 -20.19 9.85 3.76
CA ALA A 217 -18.88 10.49 3.55
C ALA A 217 -18.25 10.97 4.87
N LEU A 218 -19.05 11.55 5.77
CA LEU A 218 -18.61 11.92 7.12
C LEU A 218 -18.10 10.71 7.92
N GLY A 219 -18.78 9.57 7.83
CA GLY A 219 -18.38 8.32 8.47
C GLY A 219 -17.07 7.78 7.91
N GLU A 220 -16.88 7.83 6.59
CA GLU A 220 -15.64 7.42 5.92
C GLU A 220 -14.47 8.31 6.35
N LEU A 221 -14.61 9.64 6.24
CA LEU A 221 -13.59 10.62 6.62
C LEU A 221 -13.18 10.49 8.10
N LEU A 222 -14.16 10.38 9.01
CA LEU A 222 -13.87 10.20 10.43
C LEU A 222 -13.33 8.80 10.74
N GLY A 223 -13.71 7.79 9.96
CA GLY A 223 -13.21 6.43 10.11
C GLY A 223 -11.73 6.33 9.77
N GLU A 224 -11.30 6.99 8.70
CA GLU A 224 -9.89 7.11 8.33
C GLU A 224 -9.10 7.89 9.39
N LEU A 225 -9.64 9.00 9.88
CA LEU A 225 -8.97 9.89 10.83
C LEU A 225 -8.84 9.27 12.23
N THR A 226 -9.83 8.47 12.66
CA THR A 226 -9.87 7.88 14.00
C THR A 226 -9.45 6.41 14.05
N GLY A 227 -9.39 5.74 12.90
CA GLY A 227 -9.16 4.30 12.81
C GLY A 227 -10.33 3.45 13.34
N ILE A 228 -11.49 4.06 13.60
CA ILE A 228 -12.71 3.38 14.05
C ILE A 228 -13.69 3.33 12.88
N PRO A 229 -14.15 2.14 12.44
CA PRO A 229 -15.17 2.07 11.40
C PRO A 229 -16.48 2.70 11.90
N LEU A 230 -16.89 3.79 11.26
CA LEU A 230 -18.14 4.49 11.54
C LEU A 230 -19.13 4.22 10.42
N THR A 231 -20.19 3.49 10.73
CA THR A 231 -21.32 3.32 9.81
C THR A 231 -22.23 4.55 9.84
N SER A 232 -23.01 4.77 8.78
CA SER A 232 -23.98 5.87 8.72
C SER A 232 -24.98 5.86 9.89
N THR A 233 -25.29 4.68 10.43
CA THR A 233 -26.12 4.53 11.64
C THR A 233 -25.52 5.22 12.86
N THR A 234 -24.19 5.26 13.00
CA THR A 234 -23.52 5.94 14.13
C THR A 234 -23.71 7.45 14.09
N VAL A 235 -23.75 8.04 12.89
CA VAL A 235 -24.05 9.48 12.71
C VAL A 235 -25.51 9.78 13.07
N PHE A 236 -26.43 8.83 12.83
CA PHE A 236 -27.83 8.97 13.24
C PHE A 236 -28.04 8.76 14.75
N ASP A 237 -27.31 7.83 15.35
CA ASP A 237 -27.35 7.55 16.80
C ASP A 237 -26.73 8.69 17.62
N GLN A 238 -25.81 9.46 17.01
CA GLN A 238 -25.17 10.63 17.59
C GLN A 238 -25.54 11.89 16.77
N PRO A 239 -26.75 12.43 16.95
CA PRO A 239 -27.35 13.36 15.99
C PRO A 239 -26.70 14.75 15.93
N THR A 240 -25.74 15.07 16.80
CA THR A 240 -25.04 16.36 16.82
C THR A 240 -23.52 16.15 16.74
N PRO A 241 -22.75 17.11 16.19
CA PRO A 241 -21.29 17.05 16.16
C PRO A 241 -20.65 16.81 17.54
N ARG A 242 -21.22 17.43 18.58
CA ARG A 242 -20.72 17.26 19.95
C ARG A 242 -21.01 15.85 20.51
N ALA A 243 -22.19 15.31 20.26
CA ALA A 243 -22.51 13.95 20.68
C ALA A 243 -21.61 12.91 20.00
N LEU A 244 -21.31 13.10 18.71
CA LEU A 244 -20.40 12.23 17.98
C LEU A 244 -18.95 12.34 18.49
N ALA A 245 -18.48 13.56 18.80
CA ALA A 245 -17.17 13.78 19.39
C ALA A 245 -17.03 13.12 20.78
N ASP A 246 -18.06 13.20 21.61
CA ASP A 246 -18.10 12.53 22.92
C ASP A 246 -18.07 11.00 22.78
N HIS A 247 -18.83 10.46 21.82
CA HIS A 247 -18.83 9.03 21.51
C HIS A 247 -17.43 8.54 21.06
N LEU A 248 -16.78 9.29 20.16
CA LEU A 248 -15.44 9.00 19.68
C LEU A 248 -14.40 9.04 20.81
N TRP A 249 -14.48 10.02 21.71
CA TRP A 249 -13.62 10.11 22.88
C TRP A 249 -13.69 8.85 23.75
N THR A 250 -14.91 8.39 24.05
CA THR A 250 -15.12 7.17 24.85
C THR A 250 -14.55 5.94 24.14
N ARG A 251 -14.76 5.81 22.82
CA ARG A 251 -14.27 4.67 22.04
C ARG A 251 -12.75 4.62 21.97
N LEU A 252 -12.10 5.76 21.75
CA LEU A 252 -10.64 5.86 21.58
C LEU A 252 -9.88 5.65 22.89
N THR A 253 -10.43 6.14 24.01
CA THR A 253 -9.78 5.98 25.33
C THR A 253 -9.99 4.57 25.90
N THR A 254 -11.18 3.98 25.73
CA THR A 254 -11.46 2.61 26.21
C THR A 254 -10.66 1.53 25.45
N ALA A 255 -10.41 1.72 24.14
CA ALA A 255 -9.66 0.76 23.32
C ALA A 255 -8.16 0.72 23.67
N ALA A 256 -7.55 1.87 23.99
CA ALA A 256 -6.13 1.96 24.37
C ALA A 256 -5.83 1.28 25.71
N ASP A 257 -6.70 1.46 26.69
CA ASP A 257 -6.56 0.85 28.02
C ASP A 257 -6.74 -0.67 27.97
N GLY A 258 -7.67 -1.18 27.16
CA GLY A 258 -7.92 -2.62 27.02
C GLY A 258 -6.78 -3.40 26.37
N ALA A 259 -6.13 -2.84 25.35
CA ALA A 259 -5.04 -3.50 24.64
C ALA A 259 -3.74 -3.58 25.48
N SER A 260 -3.41 -2.50 26.20
CA SER A 260 -2.25 -2.43 27.09
C SER A 260 -2.35 -3.42 28.26
N VAL A 261 -3.52 -3.49 28.90
CA VAL A 261 -3.77 -4.44 30.01
C VAL A 261 -3.71 -5.90 29.53
N SER A 262 -4.18 -6.19 28.31
CA SER A 262 -4.10 -7.55 27.74
C SER A 262 -2.67 -7.99 27.41
N LEU A 263 -1.79 -7.07 27.01
CA LEU A 263 -0.39 -7.38 26.70
C LEU A 263 0.41 -7.65 27.98
N THR A 264 0.26 -6.81 29.01
CA THR A 264 0.90 -7.00 30.32
C THR A 264 0.49 -8.34 30.94
N ALA A 265 -0.80 -8.68 30.92
CA ALA A 265 -1.28 -9.97 31.42
C ALA A 265 -0.79 -11.18 30.60
N ALA A 266 -0.41 -11.01 29.34
CA ALA A 266 0.19 -12.06 28.53
C ALA A 266 1.68 -12.27 28.89
N LEU A 267 2.41 -11.18 29.16
CA LEU A 267 3.80 -11.23 29.60
C LEU A 267 3.94 -11.89 30.98
N GLU A 268 3.09 -11.54 31.94
CA GLU A 268 3.09 -12.16 33.28
C GLU A 268 2.84 -13.69 33.22
N ARG A 269 1.97 -14.14 32.31
CA ARG A 269 1.74 -15.59 32.09
C ARG A 269 2.96 -16.28 31.50
N LEU A 270 3.66 -15.62 30.58
CA LEU A 270 4.91 -16.12 29.99
C LEU A 270 6.02 -16.22 31.03
N GLU A 271 6.17 -15.22 31.89
CA GLU A 271 7.15 -15.22 33.00
C GLU A 271 6.87 -16.34 34.00
N THR A 272 5.59 -16.56 34.35
CA THR A 272 5.17 -17.65 35.22
C THR A 272 5.51 -19.02 34.62
N ALA A 273 5.17 -19.23 33.33
CA ALA A 273 5.48 -20.48 32.64
C ALA A 273 7.00 -20.74 32.53
N ALA A 274 7.80 -19.69 32.32
CA ALA A 274 9.26 -19.80 32.29
C ALA A 274 9.84 -20.21 33.66
N ALA A 275 9.28 -19.71 34.76
CA ALA A 275 9.69 -20.08 36.11
C ALA A 275 9.41 -21.57 36.41
N GLU A 276 8.24 -22.08 36.01
CA GLU A 276 7.89 -23.50 36.18
C GLU A 276 8.81 -24.41 35.35
N LEU A 277 9.15 -23.97 34.14
CA LEU A 277 9.96 -24.75 33.21
C LEU A 277 11.45 -24.69 33.49
N THR A 278 11.95 -23.85 34.41
CA THR A 278 13.38 -23.77 34.76
C THR A 278 13.76 -24.59 35.99
N GLY A 279 12.78 -25.21 36.67
CA GLY A 279 13.02 -26.11 37.79
C GLY A 279 13.70 -27.44 37.42
N ASP A 280 14.25 -28.12 38.42
CA ASP A 280 15.00 -29.39 38.30
C ASP A 280 14.19 -30.58 37.74
N ALA A 281 12.85 -30.49 37.75
CA ALA A 281 11.94 -31.54 37.29
C ALA A 281 11.23 -31.20 35.96
N ALA A 282 11.63 -30.12 35.28
CA ALA A 282 10.92 -29.63 34.10
C ALA A 282 11.24 -30.43 32.81
N ASP A 283 10.25 -30.47 31.91
CA ASP A 283 10.36 -31.11 30.60
C ASP A 283 11.35 -30.33 29.71
N GLY A 284 12.51 -30.93 29.45
CA GLY A 284 13.58 -30.34 28.66
C GLY A 284 13.20 -30.10 27.19
N ASN A 285 12.28 -30.88 26.62
CA ASN A 285 11.82 -30.70 25.24
C ASN A 285 10.90 -29.49 25.14
N LEU A 286 9.96 -29.36 26.08
CA LEU A 286 9.05 -28.20 26.15
C LEU A 286 9.83 -26.90 26.40
N ARG A 287 10.86 -26.95 27.26
CA ARG A 287 11.78 -25.83 27.48
C ARG A 287 12.49 -25.42 26.18
N ALA A 288 13.04 -26.39 25.45
CA ALA A 288 13.76 -26.12 24.19
C ALA A 288 12.82 -25.50 23.14
N GLU A 289 11.60 -26.02 22.99
CA GLU A 289 10.61 -25.49 22.04
C GLU A 289 10.21 -24.05 22.38
N LEU A 290 9.98 -23.74 23.65
CA LEU A 290 9.64 -22.38 24.09
C LEU A 290 10.79 -21.41 23.85
N VAL A 291 12.04 -21.81 24.12
CA VAL A 291 13.22 -20.99 23.81
C VAL A 291 13.31 -20.68 22.31
N THR A 292 13.09 -21.67 21.44
CA THR A 292 13.10 -21.45 19.98
C THR A 292 12.01 -20.48 19.55
N ARG A 293 10.76 -20.66 20.03
CA ARG A 293 9.63 -19.79 19.65
C ARG A 293 9.80 -18.36 20.18
N LEU A 294 10.29 -18.20 21.41
CA LEU A 294 10.56 -16.89 21.99
C LEU A 294 11.75 -16.20 21.31
N GLY A 295 12.78 -16.95 20.90
CA GLY A 295 13.87 -16.43 20.07
C GLY A 295 13.38 -15.87 18.74
N ALA A 296 12.53 -16.62 18.03
CA ALA A 296 11.95 -16.14 16.77
C ALA A 296 11.04 -14.90 16.94
N LEU A 297 10.33 -14.80 18.06
CA LEU A 297 9.57 -13.60 18.41
C LEU A 297 10.48 -12.43 18.74
N LEU A 298 11.54 -12.65 19.52
CA LEU A 298 12.53 -11.64 19.86
C LEU A 298 13.20 -11.10 18.60
N ASP A 299 13.61 -11.98 17.69
CA ASP A 299 14.13 -11.59 16.39
C ASP A 299 13.16 -10.63 15.72
N ARG A 300 11.89 -11.02 15.53
CA ARG A 300 10.88 -10.17 14.88
C ARG A 300 10.70 -8.81 15.54
N LEU A 301 10.93 -8.69 16.84
CA LEU A 301 10.78 -7.46 17.62
C LEU A 301 12.06 -6.62 17.67
N THR A 302 13.24 -7.21 17.43
CA THR A 302 14.51 -6.48 17.40
C THR A 302 14.67 -5.70 16.09
N PRO A 303 14.85 -4.36 16.13
CA PRO A 303 14.98 -3.54 14.93
C PRO A 303 16.21 -3.94 14.08
N VAL A 304 16.07 -3.77 12.76
CA VAL A 304 17.03 -4.22 11.72
C VAL A 304 18.47 -3.73 11.94
N THR A 305 18.64 -2.60 12.64
CA THR A 305 19.95 -1.97 12.91
C THR A 305 20.92 -2.85 13.69
N GLU A 306 20.45 -3.83 14.47
CA GLU A 306 21.31 -4.75 15.25
C GLU A 306 21.49 -6.13 14.60
N ARG A 307 20.77 -6.44 13.51
CA ARG A 307 20.86 -7.72 12.78
C ARG A 307 22.01 -7.82 11.78
N ALA A 308 22.61 -6.69 11.42
CA ALA A 308 23.62 -6.62 10.35
C ALA A 308 25.02 -7.16 10.74
N THR A 309 25.25 -7.53 12.00
CA THR A 309 26.57 -8.01 12.45
C THR A 309 26.70 -9.52 12.56
N ALA A 310 25.61 -10.28 12.36
CA ALA A 310 25.63 -11.73 12.55
C ALA A 310 24.62 -12.47 11.67
N ASP A 311 24.79 -12.48 10.34
CA ASP A 311 24.70 -13.77 9.62
C ASP A 311 25.28 -13.73 8.20
N LYS A 312 25.83 -14.87 7.79
CA LYS A 312 26.23 -15.17 6.41
C LYS A 312 24.99 -15.60 5.60
N PRO A 313 25.01 -15.46 4.26
CA PRO A 313 23.82 -15.68 3.44
C PRO A 313 23.42 -17.16 3.41
N VAL A 314 22.13 -17.42 3.62
CA VAL A 314 21.49 -18.72 3.39
C VAL A 314 21.13 -18.81 1.91
N GLU A 315 21.85 -19.67 1.19
CA GLU A 315 21.44 -20.22 -0.09
C GLU A 315 20.45 -21.38 0.13
N GLU A 316 19.51 -21.51 -0.81
CA GLU A 316 18.61 -22.65 -1.06
C GLU A 316 17.42 -22.85 -0.09
N THR A 317 16.32 -22.15 -0.38
CA THR A 317 14.97 -22.65 -0.11
C THR A 317 14.25 -22.74 -1.45
N SER A 318 13.68 -23.90 -1.76
CA SER A 318 13.12 -24.18 -3.09
C SER A 318 11.75 -23.48 -3.28
N ALA A 319 11.40 -23.16 -4.52
CA ALA A 319 10.16 -22.44 -4.86
C ALA A 319 8.88 -23.14 -4.35
N GLU A 320 8.91 -24.46 -4.17
CA GLU A 320 7.79 -25.25 -3.62
C GLU A 320 7.53 -24.95 -2.13
N GLU A 321 8.57 -24.74 -1.32
CA GLU A 321 8.41 -24.42 0.10
C GLU A 321 7.90 -22.99 0.30
N LEU A 322 8.31 -22.08 -0.59
CA LEU A 322 7.86 -20.69 -0.61
C LEU A 322 6.39 -20.58 -1.01
N LEU A 323 5.93 -21.37 -2.00
CA LEU A 323 4.52 -21.44 -2.40
C LEU A 323 3.64 -22.14 -1.34
N ALA A 324 4.12 -23.22 -0.72
CA ALA A 324 3.42 -23.89 0.37
C ALA A 324 3.23 -22.99 1.61
N TYR A 325 4.20 -22.12 1.89
CA TYR A 325 4.11 -21.10 2.95
C TYR A 325 3.11 -19.98 2.62
N LEU A 326 3.02 -19.56 1.35
CA LEU A 326 2.04 -18.56 0.92
C LEU A 326 0.61 -19.12 0.91
N ASP A 327 0.42 -20.38 0.49
CA ASP A 327 -0.88 -21.07 0.52
C ASP A 327 -1.43 -21.27 1.94
N THR A 328 -0.56 -21.40 2.94
CA THR A 328 -0.99 -21.50 4.36
C THR A 328 -1.41 -20.15 4.95
N ARG A 329 -1.00 -19.03 4.34
CA ARG A 329 -1.32 -17.66 4.81
C ARG A 329 -2.48 -17.01 4.05
N LEU A 330 -2.77 -17.45 2.83
CA LEU A 330 -3.70 -16.77 1.91
C LEU A 330 -4.98 -17.55 1.59
N ARG A 331 -5.27 -18.67 2.27
CA ARG A 331 -6.59 -19.29 2.10
C ARG A 331 -7.70 -18.33 2.53
N PRO A 332 -8.76 -18.17 1.73
CA PRO A 332 -9.98 -17.52 2.17
C PRO A 332 -10.51 -18.25 3.41
N LEU A 333 -11.04 -17.49 4.38
CA LEU A 333 -11.93 -18.06 5.38
C LEU A 333 -13.16 -18.57 4.63
N ASP A 334 -13.24 -19.89 4.43
CA ASP A 334 -14.44 -20.52 3.90
C ASP A 334 -15.63 -20.17 4.81
N ASP A 335 -16.69 -19.67 4.17
CA ASP A 335 -17.97 -19.39 4.79
C ASP A 335 -18.48 -20.60 5.57
N ALA A 336 -18.75 -20.36 6.86
CA ALA A 336 -19.48 -21.26 7.70
C ALA A 336 -20.89 -21.52 7.13
N ARG A 337 -21.17 -22.77 6.80
CA ARG A 337 -22.49 -23.39 6.96
C ARG A 337 -22.36 -24.84 7.40
#